data_AF-A0AAN7WME0-F1
#
_entry.id   AF-A0AAN7WME0-F1
#
_cell.length_a   1.000
_cell.length_b   1.000
_cell.length_c   1.000
_cell.angle_alpha   90.00
_cell.angle_beta   90.00
_cell.angle_gamma   90.00
#
_symmetry.space_group_name_H-M   'P 1'
#
loop_
_entity.id
_entity.type
_entity.pdbx_description
1 polymer ?
#
loop_
_entity_poly.entity_id
_entity_poly.type
_entity_poly.pdbx_seq_one_letter_code
_entity_poly.pdbx_strand_id
1 'polypeptide(L)'
;MSNFTNNSFDAGQQPEWFEFESSNNTSGFYHVNDTHANTENFNNTYYYNNGTNNNESYSGAFTEDQTETVKIISTSFYTPFIYGAILLISLFYFSKYYKQNKIKKLTQLKSIFDEQDARDLYFEIKQMKEDGKVKVHDKVLKAALLNRGAENIRRSFKLKELTPQVEILYKNGSIGEDYWKRFQTEIKIIEAELKECIMEAESLQPGWSQLYIALCQEICFNQALQRRYNSILERKNTCIKEWNLDIDKDGHLIGKAEQKS
;
A
#
# COMPACT_ATOMS: atom_id res chain seq x y z
N MET A 1 -29.82 -51.62 -3.27
CA MET A 1 -30.15 -50.26 -2.81
C MET A 1 -28.99 -49.81 -1.95
N SER A 2 -28.15 -48.84 -2.28
CA SER A 2 -28.10 -47.85 -3.35
C SER A 2 -26.65 -47.33 -3.43
N ASN A 3 -26.24 -47.00 -4.65
CA ASN A 3 -24.89 -46.68 -5.09
C ASN A 3 -24.22 -45.53 -4.31
N PHE A 4 -22.96 -45.74 -3.90
CA PHE A 4 -22.01 -44.65 -3.64
C PHE A 4 -21.47 -44.19 -4.98
N THR A 5 -22.00 -43.08 -5.50
CA THR A 5 -21.47 -42.42 -6.69
C THR A 5 -20.34 -41.48 -6.29
N ASN A 6 -19.22 -41.64 -7.00
CA ASN A 6 -18.06 -40.77 -6.99
C ASN A 6 -18.47 -39.31 -7.21
N ASN A 7 -18.18 -38.44 -6.25
CA ASN A 7 -18.06 -37.00 -6.52
C ASN A 7 -16.62 -36.74 -6.94
N SER A 8 -16.44 -36.60 -8.25
CA SER A 8 -15.25 -35.99 -8.85
C SER A 8 -15.03 -34.61 -8.26
N PHE A 9 -13.90 -34.43 -7.58
CA PHE A 9 -13.40 -33.13 -7.19
C PHE A 9 -12.96 -32.40 -8.47
N ASP A 10 -13.78 -31.45 -8.90
CA ASP A 10 -13.54 -30.65 -10.11
C ASP A 10 -12.36 -29.70 -9.85
N ALA A 11 -11.17 -30.11 -10.29
CA ALA A 11 -9.92 -29.37 -10.14
C ALA A 11 -9.78 -28.20 -11.14
N GLY A 12 -10.90 -27.62 -11.58
CA GLY A 12 -10.97 -26.63 -12.66
C GLY A 12 -11.48 -25.25 -12.29
N GLN A 13 -12.04 -25.03 -11.10
CA GLN A 13 -12.53 -23.70 -10.71
C GLN A 13 -11.51 -22.96 -9.84
N GLN A 14 -10.87 -21.95 -10.44
CA GLN A 14 -10.20 -20.90 -9.69
C GLN A 14 -11.24 -20.20 -8.79
N PRO A 15 -10.96 -20.00 -7.50
CA PRO A 15 -11.89 -19.31 -6.62
C PRO A 15 -11.98 -17.82 -7.00
N GLU A 16 -13.22 -17.30 -7.03
CA GLU A 16 -13.62 -15.93 -7.45
C GLU A 16 -12.82 -14.78 -6.81
N TRP A 17 -12.08 -14.98 -5.73
CA TRP A 17 -11.22 -13.95 -5.14
C TRP A 17 -9.89 -13.73 -5.88
N PHE A 18 -9.67 -14.45 -6.99
CA PHE A 18 -8.52 -14.31 -7.89
C PHE A 18 -8.92 -13.70 -9.26
N GLU A 19 -9.77 -12.66 -9.27
CA GLU A 19 -9.79 -11.73 -10.41
C GLU A 19 -8.60 -10.78 -10.29
N PHE A 20 -7.55 -11.08 -11.06
CA PHE A 20 -6.50 -10.12 -11.37
C PHE A 20 -7.12 -9.07 -12.29
N GLU A 21 -7.59 -7.95 -11.71
CA GLU A 21 -7.99 -6.76 -12.47
C GLU A 21 -6.78 -6.25 -13.27
N SER A 22 -6.60 -6.74 -14.50
CA SER A 22 -5.92 -6.00 -15.54
C SER A 22 -6.91 -4.99 -16.10
N SER A 23 -7.07 -3.85 -15.44
CA SER A 23 -7.67 -2.69 -16.07
C SER A 23 -6.76 -1.47 -15.90
N ASN A 24 -6.41 -0.91 -17.05
CA ASN A 24 -5.78 0.37 -17.19
C ASN A 24 -6.66 1.41 -16.48
N ASN A 25 -6.23 1.91 -15.33
CA ASN A 25 -6.86 3.08 -14.73
C ASN A 25 -5.83 4.17 -14.48
N THR A 26 -5.79 5.04 -15.49
CA THR A 26 -5.32 6.42 -15.49
C THR A 26 -5.52 7.07 -14.12
N SER A 27 -4.41 7.56 -13.56
CA SER A 27 -4.31 8.63 -12.57
C SER A 27 -5.64 9.22 -12.04
N GLY A 28 -6.14 8.65 -10.93
CA GLY A 28 -7.16 9.25 -10.10
C GLY A 28 -6.61 10.45 -9.34
N PHE A 29 -6.87 11.63 -9.88
CA PHE A 29 -6.71 12.94 -9.27
C PHE A 29 -7.52 13.05 -7.97
N TYR A 30 -6.95 13.72 -6.96
CA TYR A 30 -7.69 14.16 -5.78
C TYR A 30 -8.77 15.16 -6.20
N HIS A 31 -10.05 14.80 -6.02
CA HIS A 31 -11.16 15.76 -6.03
C HIS A 31 -11.35 16.31 -4.61
N VAL A 32 -11.03 17.58 -4.43
CA VAL A 32 -11.42 18.39 -3.27
C VAL A 32 -12.66 19.16 -3.71
N ASN A 33 -13.81 18.85 -3.11
CA ASN A 33 -15.00 19.68 -3.20
C ASN A 33 -15.12 20.47 -1.90
N ASP A 34 -14.76 21.75 -1.95
CA ASP A 34 -15.25 22.78 -1.03
C ASP A 34 -15.73 23.96 -1.88
N THR A 35 -17.04 24.04 -2.10
CA THR A 35 -17.69 25.21 -2.67
C THR A 35 -18.82 25.66 -1.75
N HIS A 36 -18.53 26.69 -0.97
CA HIS A 36 -19.52 27.63 -0.46
C HIS A 36 -18.96 29.04 -0.66
N ALA A 37 -19.48 29.78 -1.64
CA ALA A 37 -20.05 31.12 -1.46
C ALA A 37 -20.10 31.92 -2.78
N ASN A 38 -21.33 32.40 -3.03
CA ASN A 38 -21.71 33.61 -3.76
C ASN A 38 -21.41 33.78 -5.25
N THR A 39 -22.47 33.48 -6.00
CA THR A 39 -22.97 34.19 -7.17
C THR A 39 -22.86 35.71 -7.04
N GLU A 40 -21.99 36.34 -7.83
CA GLU A 40 -22.25 37.67 -8.38
C GLU A 40 -21.78 37.71 -9.84
N ASN A 41 -22.75 37.99 -10.72
CA ASN A 41 -22.55 38.21 -12.14
C ASN A 41 -21.72 39.47 -12.37
N PHE A 42 -20.58 39.35 -13.03
CA PHE A 42 -19.90 40.49 -13.64
C PHE A 42 -19.55 40.17 -15.10
N ASN A 43 -20.42 40.62 -15.99
CA ASN A 43 -20.11 40.82 -17.40
C ASN A 43 -19.06 41.94 -17.51
N ASN A 44 -17.90 41.66 -18.12
CA ASN A 44 -17.02 42.72 -18.59
C ASN A 44 -16.49 42.38 -19.98
N THR A 45 -17.14 42.97 -20.98
CA THR A 45 -16.64 43.14 -22.35
C THR A 45 -15.63 44.27 -22.32
N TYR A 46 -14.34 43.97 -22.46
CA TYR A 46 -13.32 45.01 -22.64
C TYR A 46 -13.33 45.48 -24.10
N TYR A 47 -13.93 46.66 -24.32
CA TYR A 47 -13.70 47.46 -25.52
C TYR A 47 -12.31 48.08 -25.45
N TYR A 48 -11.48 47.83 -26.47
CA TYR A 48 -10.27 48.64 -26.72
C TYR A 48 -10.70 50.00 -27.23
N ASN A 49 -10.49 51.05 -26.43
CA ASN A 49 -10.70 52.43 -26.84
C ASN A 49 -9.32 53.10 -26.93
N ASN A 50 -8.87 53.36 -28.17
CA ASN A 50 -7.71 54.19 -28.45
C ASN A 50 -8.15 55.65 -28.35
N GLY A 51 -7.60 56.39 -27.39
CA GLY A 51 -7.86 57.81 -27.28
C GLY A 51 -7.01 58.49 -26.22
N THR A 52 -5.86 58.99 -26.62
CA THR A 52 -5.21 60.13 -25.96
C THR A 52 -4.52 60.98 -27.01
N ASN A 53 -5.26 61.96 -27.54
CA ASN A 53 -4.71 63.20 -28.07
C ASN A 53 -4.61 64.16 -26.90
N ASN A 54 -3.44 64.75 -26.66
CA ASN A 54 -3.30 66.04 -25.98
C ASN A 54 -2.05 66.72 -26.53
N ASN A 55 -2.29 67.69 -27.41
CA ASN A 55 -1.34 68.70 -27.81
C ASN A 55 -1.38 69.81 -26.76
N GLU A 56 -0.29 70.06 -26.06
CA GLU A 56 -0.05 71.34 -25.41
C GLU A 56 1.26 71.92 -25.95
N SER A 57 1.11 72.80 -26.94
CA SER A 57 2.17 73.65 -27.45
C SER A 57 2.23 74.91 -26.57
N TYR A 58 3.29 75.03 -25.77
CA TYR A 58 3.68 76.31 -25.16
C TYR A 58 4.66 77.02 -26.09
N SER A 59 4.29 78.21 -26.53
CA SER A 59 5.09 79.07 -27.40
C SER A 59 6.28 79.65 -26.63
N GLY A 60 7.49 79.30 -27.04
CA GLY A 60 8.73 79.92 -26.55
C GLY A 60 9.81 79.79 -27.62
N ALA A 61 10.18 80.91 -28.22
CA ALA A 61 11.22 80.98 -29.25
C ALA A 61 12.58 80.58 -28.68
N PHE A 62 13.32 79.70 -29.36
CA PHE A 62 14.75 79.85 -29.67
C PHE A 62 15.24 78.70 -30.58
N THR A 63 16.32 78.98 -31.29
CA THR A 63 16.86 78.37 -32.51
C THR A 63 17.61 77.04 -32.37
N GLU A 64 17.53 76.24 -33.45
CA GLU A 64 18.65 75.50 -34.10
C GLU A 64 19.12 74.15 -33.53
N ASP A 65 18.94 73.12 -34.39
CA ASP A 65 19.60 71.82 -34.57
C ASP A 65 20.16 71.02 -33.37
N GLN A 66 19.82 69.73 -33.33
CA GLN A 66 20.73 68.57 -33.48
C GLN A 66 19.96 67.27 -33.17
N THR A 67 20.22 66.25 -33.99
CA THR A 67 19.59 64.93 -34.06
C THR A 67 19.92 64.00 -32.88
N GLU A 68 18.94 63.34 -32.27
CA GLU A 68 19.16 62.05 -31.58
C GLU A 68 18.02 61.07 -31.92
N THR A 69 18.39 59.97 -32.60
CA THR A 69 17.45 58.91 -32.98
C THR A 69 17.18 58.01 -31.78
N VAL A 70 15.96 58.05 -31.24
CA VAL A 70 15.51 57.10 -30.21
C VAL A 70 15.45 55.71 -30.85
N LYS A 71 16.48 54.88 -30.60
CA LYS A 71 16.44 53.45 -30.90
C LYS A 71 15.38 52.81 -30.01
N ILE A 72 14.19 52.59 -30.56
CA ILE A 72 13.21 51.67 -30.01
C ILE A 72 13.82 50.28 -29.95
N ILE A 73 14.11 49.82 -28.74
CA ILE A 73 14.61 48.46 -28.50
C ILE A 73 13.41 47.54 -28.72
N SER A 74 13.43 46.75 -29.78
CA SER A 74 12.42 45.73 -30.04
C SER A 74 12.44 44.73 -28.89
N THR A 75 11.39 44.75 -28.07
CA THR A 75 11.18 43.77 -26.99
C THR A 75 11.27 42.37 -27.59
N SER A 76 12.34 41.66 -27.24
CA SER A 76 12.68 40.38 -27.84
C SER A 76 11.59 39.34 -27.52
N PHE A 77 11.11 38.62 -28.55
CA PHE A 77 10.12 37.53 -28.46
C PHE A 77 10.49 36.45 -27.42
N TYR A 78 11.78 36.33 -27.09
CA TYR A 78 12.32 35.37 -26.13
C TYR A 78 11.97 35.68 -24.66
N THR A 79 11.70 36.93 -24.31
CA THR A 79 11.44 37.36 -22.92
C THR A 79 10.27 36.62 -22.25
N PRO A 80 9.07 36.50 -22.86
CA PRO A 80 7.97 35.72 -22.28
C PRO A 80 8.28 34.22 -22.15
N PHE A 81 9.05 33.65 -23.09
CA PHE A 81 9.48 32.24 -23.00
C PHE A 81 10.47 31.99 -21.87
N ILE A 82 11.44 32.90 -21.68
CA ILE A 82 12.38 32.84 -20.55
C ILE A 82 11.65 32.89 -19.21
N TYR A 83 10.64 33.76 -19.09
CA TYR A 83 9.84 33.88 -17.87
C TYR A 83 9.05 32.59 -17.59
N GLY A 84 8.40 32.03 -18.62
CA GLY A 84 7.70 30.74 -18.51
C GLY A 84 8.64 29.59 -18.14
N ALA A 85 9.83 29.54 -18.73
CA ALA A 85 10.82 28.51 -18.42
C ALA A 85 11.29 28.57 -16.96
N ILE A 86 11.57 29.77 -16.43
CA ILE A 86 11.99 29.95 -15.03
C ILE A 86 10.87 29.51 -14.07
N LEU A 87 9.60 29.84 -14.37
CA LEU A 87 8.46 29.39 -13.57
C LEU A 87 8.28 27.86 -13.61
N LEU A 88 8.43 27.24 -14.78
CA LEU A 88 8.32 25.78 -14.90
C LEU A 88 9.45 25.07 -14.15
N ILE A 89 10.67 25.60 -14.24
CA ILE A 89 11.83 25.04 -13.53
C ILE A 89 11.63 25.17 -12.02
N SER A 90 11.24 26.34 -11.51
CA SER A 90 11.03 26.54 -10.07
C SER A 90 9.89 25.67 -9.52
N LEU A 91 8.78 25.56 -10.26
CA LEU A 91 7.65 24.69 -9.91
C LEU A 91 8.06 23.21 -9.90
N PHE A 92 8.85 22.78 -10.88
CA PHE A 92 9.33 21.40 -10.96
C PHE A 92 10.25 21.05 -9.78
N TYR A 93 11.19 21.94 -9.45
CA TYR A 93 12.05 21.78 -8.27
C TYR A 93 11.24 21.72 -6.97
N PHE A 94 10.29 22.64 -6.78
CA PHE A 94 9.42 22.65 -5.61
C PHE A 94 8.55 21.39 -5.50
N SER A 95 7.94 20.95 -6.61
CA SER A 95 7.13 19.73 -6.68
C SER A 95 7.95 18.50 -6.31
N LYS A 96 9.17 18.39 -6.83
CA LYS A 96 10.09 17.28 -6.47
C LYS A 96 10.47 17.33 -5.00
N TYR A 97 10.85 18.48 -4.47
CA TYR A 97 11.25 18.63 -3.07
C TYR A 97 10.11 18.29 -2.10
N TYR A 98 8.92 18.84 -2.35
CA TYR A 98 7.73 18.57 -1.54
C TYR A 98 7.32 17.08 -1.59
N LYS A 99 7.33 16.47 -2.78
CA LYS A 99 7.05 15.03 -2.94
C LYS A 99 8.06 14.17 -2.19
N GLN A 100 9.35 14.47 -2.27
CA GLN A 100 10.39 13.73 -1.56
C GLN A 100 10.18 13.79 -0.04
N ASN A 101 9.88 14.96 0.51
CA ASN A 101 9.61 15.10 1.94
C ASN A 101 8.34 14.38 2.38
N LYS A 102 7.30 14.39 1.55
CA LYS A 102 6.07 13.62 1.80
C LYS A 102 6.36 12.11 1.80
N ILE A 103 7.14 11.62 0.84
CA ILE A 103 7.55 10.21 0.76
C ILE A 103 8.37 9.81 1.99
N LYS A 104 9.35 10.64 2.40
CA LYS A 104 10.17 10.41 3.59
C LYS A 104 9.33 10.27 4.86
N LYS A 105 8.33 11.13 5.03
CA LYS A 105 7.38 11.05 6.15
C LYS A 105 6.61 9.73 6.10
N LEU A 106 6.09 9.33 4.95
CA LEU A 106 5.37 8.07 4.78
C LEU A 106 6.26 6.84 5.05
N THR A 107 7.53 6.86 4.63
CA THR A 107 8.49 5.77 4.90
C THR A 107 8.96 5.70 6.35
N GLN A 108 8.82 6.78 7.12
CA GLN A 108 9.17 6.79 8.55
C GLN A 108 8.08 6.17 9.42
N LEU A 109 6.85 5.99 8.90
CA LEU A 109 5.82 5.28 9.64
C LEU A 109 6.25 3.81 9.76
N LYS A 110 6.31 3.32 11.00
CA LYS A 110 6.56 1.91 11.34
C LYS A 110 5.62 1.00 10.52
N SER A 111 5.98 -0.23 10.18
CA SER A 111 5.05 -1.17 9.53
C SER A 111 3.96 -1.66 10.50
N ILE A 112 2.71 -1.88 10.05
CA ILE A 112 1.62 -2.38 10.93
C ILE A 112 1.92 -3.79 11.44
N PHE A 113 2.60 -4.58 10.62
CA PHE A 113 3.09 -5.90 11.02
C PHE A 113 4.52 -5.80 11.52
N ASP A 114 4.86 -6.72 12.41
CA ASP A 114 6.26 -6.96 12.75
C ASP A 114 6.99 -7.62 11.57
N GLU A 115 8.32 -7.60 11.66
CA GLU A 115 9.23 -8.24 10.70
C GLU A 115 8.83 -9.70 10.46
N GLN A 116 9.08 -10.17 9.24
CA GLN A 116 8.59 -11.47 8.80
C GLN A 116 9.69 -12.52 8.91
N ASP A 117 9.73 -13.23 10.04
CA ASP A 117 10.69 -14.31 10.28
C ASP A 117 10.75 -15.33 9.12
N ALA A 118 9.60 -15.67 8.53
CA ALA A 118 9.52 -16.62 7.41
C ALA A 118 10.21 -16.11 6.12
N ARG A 119 10.26 -14.80 5.92
CA ARG A 119 10.95 -14.18 4.79
C ARG A 119 12.45 -14.16 5.04
N ASP A 120 12.84 -13.72 6.23
CA ASP A 120 14.26 -13.58 6.58
C ASP A 120 14.94 -14.95 6.58
N LEU A 121 14.25 -15.97 7.12
CA LEU A 121 14.69 -17.37 7.04
C LEU A 121 14.84 -17.85 5.59
N TYR A 122 13.92 -17.48 4.69
CA TYR A 122 14.04 -17.84 3.27
C TYR A 122 15.28 -17.21 2.63
N PHE A 123 15.52 -15.92 2.85
CA PHE A 123 16.68 -15.24 2.29
C PHE A 123 17.99 -15.73 2.90
N GLU A 124 18.00 -16.07 4.20
CA GLU A 124 19.13 -16.70 4.85
C GLU A 124 19.44 -18.06 4.21
N ILE A 125 18.42 -18.92 4.02
CA ILE A 125 18.59 -20.22 3.34
C ILE A 125 19.06 -20.03 1.89
N LYS A 126 18.54 -19.02 1.19
CA LYS A 126 18.94 -18.70 -0.18
C LYS A 126 20.40 -18.25 -0.24
N GLN A 127 20.82 -17.36 0.66
CA GLN A 127 22.20 -16.91 0.78
C GLN A 127 23.14 -18.07 1.13
N MET A 128 22.77 -18.94 2.07
CA MET A 128 23.57 -20.13 2.42
C MET A 128 23.79 -21.06 1.22
N LYS A 129 22.78 -21.18 0.34
CA LYS A 129 22.89 -21.97 -0.90
C LYS A 129 23.83 -21.32 -1.91
N GLU A 130 23.76 -20.00 -2.08
CA GLU A 130 24.62 -19.24 -3.01
C GLU A 130 26.08 -19.20 -2.56
N ASP A 131 26.32 -19.02 -1.26
CA ASP A 131 27.66 -18.98 -0.64
C ASP A 131 28.39 -20.34 -0.68
N GLY A 132 27.69 -21.45 -0.95
CA GLY A 132 28.25 -22.80 -1.02
C GLY A 132 28.79 -23.34 0.31
N LYS A 133 28.64 -22.62 1.42
CA LYS A 133 29.10 -23.01 2.77
C LYS A 133 28.39 -24.27 3.30
N VAL A 134 27.12 -24.47 2.91
CA VAL A 134 26.29 -25.60 3.31
C VAL A 134 25.56 -26.15 2.07
N LYS A 135 25.58 -27.48 1.88
CA LYS A 135 24.79 -28.13 0.82
C LYS A 135 23.31 -28.13 1.19
N VAL A 136 22.62 -27.04 0.86
CA VAL A 136 21.16 -26.94 1.01
C VAL A 136 20.48 -27.69 -0.14
N HIS A 137 19.60 -28.64 0.19
CA HIS A 137 18.83 -29.37 -0.81
C HIS A 137 17.68 -28.51 -1.37
N ASP A 138 17.39 -28.62 -2.68
CA ASP A 138 16.37 -27.81 -3.35
C ASP A 138 14.96 -27.92 -2.75
N LYS A 139 14.61 -29.10 -2.23
CA LYS A 139 13.34 -29.31 -1.48
C LYS A 139 13.23 -28.42 -0.23
N VAL A 140 14.34 -28.13 0.45
CA VAL A 140 14.33 -27.25 1.64
C VAL A 140 14.04 -25.81 1.20
N LEU A 141 14.65 -25.35 0.11
CA LEU A 141 14.38 -24.03 -0.46
C LEU A 141 12.92 -23.88 -0.91
N LYS A 142 12.36 -24.91 -1.56
CA LYS A 142 10.93 -24.93 -1.94
C LYS A 142 10.00 -24.93 -0.72
N ALA A 143 10.33 -25.68 0.33
CA ALA A 143 9.55 -25.70 1.57
C ALA A 143 9.62 -24.35 2.31
N ALA A 144 10.80 -23.70 2.34
CA ALA A 144 10.97 -22.37 2.90
C ALA A 144 10.15 -21.32 2.13
N LEU A 145 10.15 -21.39 0.80
CA LEU A 145 9.32 -20.51 -0.03
C LEU A 145 7.83 -20.70 0.27
N LEU A 146 7.34 -21.95 0.36
CA LEU A 146 5.96 -22.25 0.75
C LEU A 146 5.60 -21.67 2.13
N ASN A 147 6.51 -21.73 3.10
CA ASN A 147 6.28 -21.15 4.42
C ASN A 147 6.19 -19.61 4.35
N ARG A 148 7.05 -18.97 3.56
CA ARG A 148 6.99 -17.53 3.27
C ARG A 148 5.66 -17.15 2.60
N GLY A 149 5.24 -17.91 1.60
CA GLY A 149 3.97 -17.72 0.88
C GLY A 149 2.74 -17.88 1.79
N ALA A 150 2.72 -18.93 2.62
CA ALA A 150 1.64 -19.16 3.58
C ALA A 150 1.50 -18.01 4.58
N GLU A 151 2.61 -17.46 5.06
CA GLU A 151 2.61 -16.29 5.96
C GLU A 151 2.11 -15.02 5.26
N ASN A 152 2.49 -14.78 4.01
CA ASN A 152 1.98 -13.64 3.21
C ASN A 152 0.45 -13.75 3.02
N ILE A 153 -0.04 -14.95 2.72
CA ILE A 153 -1.47 -15.21 2.56
C ILE A 153 -2.22 -15.01 3.88
N ARG A 154 -1.66 -15.49 5.00
CA ARG A 154 -2.22 -15.25 6.34
C ARG A 154 -2.39 -13.76 6.62
N ARG A 155 -1.37 -12.95 6.33
CA ARG A 155 -1.39 -11.49 6.51
C ARG A 155 -2.39 -10.83 5.56
N SER A 156 -2.45 -11.27 4.30
CA SER A 156 -3.42 -10.79 3.30
C SER A 156 -4.87 -11.02 3.75
N PHE A 157 -5.21 -12.24 4.19
CA PHE A 157 -6.54 -12.52 4.74
C PHE A 157 -6.85 -11.66 5.96
N LYS A 158 -5.88 -11.48 6.86
CA LYS A 158 -6.09 -10.67 8.06
C LYS A 158 -6.35 -9.21 7.71
N LEU A 159 -5.62 -8.64 6.75
CA LEU A 159 -5.85 -7.28 6.29
C LEU A 159 -7.20 -7.13 5.60
N LYS A 160 -7.57 -8.06 4.71
CA LYS A 160 -8.87 -8.04 4.02
C LYS A 160 -10.03 -8.12 5.02
N GLU A 161 -9.91 -8.96 6.05
CA GLU A 161 -10.89 -9.06 7.13
C GLU A 161 -11.02 -7.73 7.88
N LEU A 162 -9.91 -7.00 8.08
CA LEU A 162 -9.81 -5.74 8.85
C LEU A 162 -10.17 -4.48 8.06
N THR A 163 -10.13 -4.52 6.72
CA THR A 163 -10.41 -3.37 5.85
C THR A 163 -11.75 -2.68 6.17
N PRO A 164 -12.90 -3.37 6.21
CA PRO A 164 -14.17 -2.70 6.45
C PRO A 164 -14.27 -2.06 7.85
N GLN A 165 -13.64 -2.65 8.88
CA GLN A 165 -13.65 -2.09 10.24
C GLN A 165 -12.76 -0.85 10.31
N VAL A 166 -11.59 -0.87 9.68
CA VAL A 166 -10.70 0.31 9.63
C VAL A 166 -11.36 1.45 8.84
N GLU A 167 -12.07 1.15 7.75
CA GLU A 167 -12.81 2.15 6.98
C GLU A 167 -13.89 2.84 7.81
N ILE A 168 -14.66 2.08 8.59
CA ILE A 168 -15.67 2.64 9.49
C ILE A 168 -15.02 3.53 10.56
N LEU A 169 -13.93 3.07 11.18
CA LEU A 169 -13.22 3.82 12.19
C LEU A 169 -12.57 5.11 11.65
N TYR A 170 -12.13 5.09 10.40
CA TYR A 170 -11.62 6.27 9.70
C TYR A 170 -12.72 7.28 9.40
N LYS A 171 -13.88 6.84 8.88
CA LYS A 171 -15.04 7.71 8.64
C LYS A 171 -15.57 8.34 9.93
N ASN A 172 -15.49 7.62 11.04
CA ASN A 172 -15.88 8.11 12.36
C ASN A 172 -14.87 9.11 12.96
N GLY A 173 -13.70 9.31 12.34
CA GLY A 173 -12.64 10.20 12.85
C GLY A 173 -11.84 9.63 14.03
N SER A 174 -12.06 8.37 14.41
CA SER A 174 -11.34 7.71 15.52
C SER A 174 -9.91 7.31 15.14
N ILE A 175 -9.60 7.25 13.84
CA ILE A 175 -8.28 6.91 13.29
C ILE A 175 -7.72 8.11 12.54
N GLY A 176 -6.45 8.43 12.80
CA GLY A 176 -5.75 9.51 12.08
C GLY A 176 -5.45 9.16 10.62
N GLU A 177 -5.41 10.19 9.78
CA GLU A 177 -5.09 10.11 8.34
C GLU A 177 -3.75 9.37 8.05
N ASP A 178 -2.77 9.55 8.92
CA ASP A 178 -1.45 8.92 8.79
C ASP A 178 -1.54 7.38 8.95
N TYR A 179 -2.36 6.90 9.88
CA TYR A 179 -2.58 5.45 10.07
C TYR A 179 -3.33 4.85 8.88
N TRP A 180 -4.35 5.55 8.36
CA TRP A 180 -5.08 5.09 7.18
C TRP A 180 -4.16 4.93 5.96
N LYS A 181 -3.31 5.92 5.69
CA LYS A 181 -2.29 5.83 4.62
C LYS A 181 -1.32 4.68 4.82
N ARG A 182 -0.88 4.46 6.06
CA ARG A 182 -0.02 3.32 6.42
C ARG A 182 -0.72 1.99 6.14
N PHE A 183 -1.98 1.83 6.55
CA PHE A 183 -2.77 0.62 6.29
C PHE A 183 -2.89 0.31 4.80
N GLN A 184 -3.22 1.32 3.99
CA GLN A 184 -3.28 1.18 2.52
C GLN A 184 -1.91 0.83 1.90
N THR A 185 -0.83 1.33 2.48
CA THR A 185 0.53 1.00 2.02
C THR A 185 0.88 -0.44 2.35
N GLU A 186 0.55 -0.92 3.54
CA GLU A 186 0.78 -2.31 3.97
C GLU A 186 0.06 -3.34 3.12
N ILE A 187 -1.19 -3.07 2.72
CA ILE A 187 -1.92 -3.93 1.78
C ILE A 187 -1.11 -4.12 0.49
N LYS A 188 -0.60 -3.01 -0.07
CA LYS A 188 0.18 -3.04 -1.31
C LYS A 188 1.52 -3.73 -1.15
N ILE A 189 2.18 -3.56 0.00
CA ILE A 189 3.46 -4.23 0.30
C ILE A 189 3.24 -5.75 0.32
N ILE A 190 2.22 -6.25 1.02
CA ILE A 190 1.95 -7.69 1.10
C ILE A 190 1.53 -8.26 -0.26
N GLU A 191 0.76 -7.51 -1.06
CA GLU A 191 0.43 -7.91 -2.43
C GLU A 191 1.66 -7.98 -3.33
N ALA A 192 2.56 -7.00 -3.23
CA ALA A 192 3.81 -6.99 -3.98
C ALA A 192 4.70 -8.18 -3.59
N GLU A 193 4.84 -8.45 -2.30
CA GLU A 193 5.61 -9.58 -1.77
C GLU A 193 5.03 -10.94 -2.17
N LEU A 194 3.71 -11.07 -2.22
CA LEU A 194 3.05 -12.27 -2.72
C LEU A 194 3.36 -12.48 -4.22
N LYS A 195 3.32 -11.40 -5.02
CA LYS A 195 3.69 -11.44 -6.44
C LYS A 195 5.15 -11.86 -6.63
N GLU A 196 6.06 -11.31 -5.82
CA GLU A 196 7.47 -11.74 -5.82
C GLU A 196 7.62 -13.23 -5.50
N CYS A 197 6.87 -13.76 -4.52
CA CYS A 197 6.90 -15.18 -4.21
C CYS A 197 6.40 -16.05 -5.37
N ILE A 198 5.39 -15.60 -6.12
CA ILE A 198 4.88 -16.32 -7.30
C ILE A 198 5.93 -16.32 -8.43
N MET A 199 6.58 -15.19 -8.67
CA MET A 199 7.67 -15.09 -9.64
C MET A 199 8.85 -15.98 -9.26
N GLU A 200 9.20 -16.02 -7.98
CA GLU A 200 10.26 -16.89 -7.45
C GLU A 200 9.86 -18.38 -7.50
N ALA A 201 8.59 -18.70 -7.30
CA ALA A 201 8.08 -20.07 -7.46
C ALA A 201 8.26 -20.54 -8.92
N GLU A 202 7.95 -19.67 -9.89
CA GLU A 202 8.17 -19.96 -11.31
C GLU A 202 9.66 -20.15 -11.65
N SER A 203 10.55 -19.36 -11.03
CA SER A 203 12.00 -19.49 -11.23
C SER A 203 12.57 -20.80 -10.67
N LEU A 204 12.00 -21.30 -9.57
CA LEU A 204 12.40 -22.59 -8.96
C LEU A 204 11.84 -23.81 -9.69
N GLN A 205 10.64 -23.71 -10.25
CA GLN A 205 10.03 -24.78 -11.02
C GLN A 205 9.03 -24.20 -12.04
N PRO A 206 9.22 -24.44 -13.34
CA PRO A 206 8.32 -23.93 -14.36
C PRO A 206 6.92 -24.53 -14.21
N GLY A 207 5.90 -23.69 -14.33
CA GLY A 207 4.48 -24.06 -14.17
C GLY A 207 4.01 -24.22 -12.73
N TRP A 208 4.85 -23.95 -11.71
CA TRP A 208 4.43 -24.06 -10.31
C TRP A 208 3.61 -22.86 -9.84
N SER A 209 3.78 -21.69 -10.46
CA SER A 209 3.11 -20.43 -10.11
C SER A 209 1.57 -20.54 -10.00
N GLN A 210 0.93 -21.28 -10.91
CA GLN A 210 -0.53 -21.43 -10.95
C GLN A 210 -1.07 -22.16 -9.72
N LEU A 211 -0.37 -23.21 -9.26
CA LEU A 211 -0.79 -24.02 -8.12
C LEU A 211 -0.28 -23.47 -6.78
N TYR A 212 0.76 -22.63 -6.82
CA TYR A 212 1.46 -22.11 -5.65
C TYR A 212 0.54 -21.45 -4.62
N ILE A 213 -0.38 -20.59 -5.07
CA ILE A 213 -1.26 -19.82 -4.18
C ILE A 213 -2.23 -20.75 -3.45
N ALA A 214 -2.88 -21.66 -4.18
CA ALA A 214 -3.81 -22.64 -3.60
C ALA A 214 -3.10 -23.51 -2.55
N LEU A 215 -1.90 -24.00 -2.84
CA LEU A 215 -1.10 -24.77 -1.88
C LEU A 215 -0.75 -23.95 -0.62
N CYS A 216 -0.32 -22.69 -0.80
CA CYS A 216 0.01 -21.83 0.33
C CYS A 216 -1.22 -21.53 1.21
N GLN A 217 -2.42 -21.45 0.62
CA GLN A 217 -3.67 -21.30 1.36
C GLN A 217 -3.99 -22.50 2.22
N GLU A 218 -3.94 -23.70 1.64
CA GLU A 218 -4.18 -24.94 2.39
C GLU A 218 -3.17 -25.10 3.54
N ILE A 219 -1.89 -24.79 3.28
CA ILE A 219 -0.86 -24.80 4.33
C ILE A 219 -1.18 -23.76 5.40
N CYS A 220 -1.57 -22.53 5.03
CA CYS A 220 -1.94 -21.49 5.97
C CYS A 220 -3.11 -21.92 6.88
N PHE A 221 -4.17 -22.50 6.30
CA PHE A 221 -5.32 -22.98 7.07
C PHE A 221 -4.97 -24.15 7.98
N ASN A 222 -4.18 -25.11 7.50
CA ASN A 222 -3.71 -26.22 8.32
C ASN A 222 -2.85 -25.71 9.50
N GLN A 223 -1.89 -24.81 9.25
CA GLN A 223 -1.08 -24.21 10.31
C GLN A 223 -1.95 -23.44 11.32
N ALA A 224 -2.96 -22.69 10.87
CA ALA A 224 -3.88 -21.99 11.76
C ALA A 224 -4.70 -22.97 12.62
N LEU A 225 -5.16 -24.07 12.04
CA LEU A 225 -5.88 -25.14 12.76
C LEU A 225 -4.99 -25.80 13.82
N GLN A 226 -3.75 -26.15 13.46
CA GLN A 226 -2.78 -26.74 14.39
C GLN A 226 -2.47 -25.82 15.57
N ARG A 227 -2.22 -24.52 15.31
CA ARG A 227 -2.01 -23.52 16.37
C ARG A 227 -3.21 -23.47 17.33
N ARG A 228 -4.43 -23.46 16.80
CA ARG A 228 -5.65 -23.48 17.61
C ARG A 228 -5.79 -24.76 18.41
N TYR A 229 -5.53 -25.91 17.81
CA TYR A 229 -5.58 -27.21 18.48
C TYR A 229 -4.60 -27.29 19.65
N ASN A 230 -3.33 -26.92 19.42
CA ASN A 230 -2.30 -26.92 20.46
C ASN A 230 -2.65 -25.98 21.62
N SER A 231 -3.20 -24.79 21.31
CA SER A 231 -3.62 -23.84 22.34
C SER A 231 -4.79 -24.33 23.21
N ILE A 232 -5.58 -25.31 22.77
CA ILE A 232 -6.65 -25.92 23.60
C ILE A 232 -6.03 -26.76 24.72
N LEU A 233 -4.97 -27.52 24.41
CA LEU A 233 -4.26 -28.32 25.42
C LEU A 233 -3.57 -27.42 26.46
N GLU A 234 -2.95 -26.34 26.02
CA GLU A 234 -2.34 -25.35 26.94
C GLU A 234 -3.41 -24.68 27.81
N ARG A 235 -4.53 -24.24 27.23
CA ARG A 235 -5.65 -23.65 27.96
C ARG A 235 -6.25 -24.60 29.00
N LYS A 236 -6.32 -25.90 28.71
CA LYS A 236 -6.74 -26.91 29.68
C LYS A 236 -5.84 -26.90 30.92
N ASN A 237 -4.52 -26.91 30.72
CA ASN A 237 -3.55 -26.92 31.82
C ASN A 237 -3.62 -25.63 32.65
N THR A 238 -3.75 -24.47 32.00
CA THR A 238 -3.95 -23.19 32.69
C THR A 238 -5.24 -23.19 33.50
N CYS A 239 -6.34 -23.71 32.95
CA CYS A 239 -7.63 -23.80 33.63
C CYS A 239 -7.58 -24.66 34.90
N ILE A 240 -6.92 -25.83 34.82
CA ILE A 240 -6.71 -26.72 35.98
C ILE A 240 -5.98 -25.99 37.11
N LYS A 241 -4.94 -25.21 36.75
CA LYS A 241 -4.15 -24.45 37.71
C LYS A 241 -4.94 -23.30 38.33
N GLU A 242 -5.60 -22.48 37.51
CA GLU A 242 -6.34 -21.30 37.98
C GLU A 242 -7.55 -21.68 38.85
N TRP A 243 -8.23 -22.78 38.51
CA TRP A 243 -9.40 -23.24 39.25
C TRP A 243 -9.08 -24.29 40.31
N ASN A 244 -7.79 -24.62 40.49
CA ASN A 244 -7.28 -25.60 41.45
C ASN A 244 -8.08 -26.90 41.43
N LEU A 245 -8.26 -27.43 40.21
CA LEU A 245 -9.06 -28.63 39.94
C LEU A 245 -8.19 -29.88 40.07
N ASP A 246 -8.55 -30.79 40.96
CA ASP A 246 -7.97 -32.12 41.01
C ASP A 246 -8.73 -33.03 40.03
N ILE A 247 -8.21 -33.14 38.81
CA ILE A 247 -8.82 -33.96 37.74
C ILE A 247 -8.11 -35.31 37.69
N ASP A 248 -8.87 -36.40 37.76
CA ASP A 248 -8.34 -37.75 37.56
C ASP A 248 -7.99 -38.01 36.08
N LYS A 249 -7.21 -39.06 35.79
CA LYS A 249 -6.82 -39.45 34.43
C LYS A 249 -8.01 -39.74 33.52
N ASP A 250 -9.15 -40.10 34.10
CA ASP A 250 -10.42 -40.36 33.41
C ASP A 250 -11.24 -39.09 33.12
N GLY A 251 -10.77 -37.92 33.58
CA GLY A 251 -11.40 -36.62 33.33
C GLY A 251 -12.48 -36.22 34.35
N HIS A 252 -12.63 -36.97 35.45
CA HIS A 252 -13.57 -36.65 36.52
C HIS A 252 -12.93 -35.75 37.58
N LEU A 253 -13.76 -34.88 38.18
CA LEU A 253 -13.36 -34.04 39.32
C LEU A 253 -13.27 -34.90 40.58
N ILE A 254 -12.12 -34.90 41.22
CA ILE A 254 -11.94 -35.46 42.55
C ILE A 254 -12.42 -34.39 43.52
N GLY A 255 -13.59 -34.62 44.15
CA GLY A 255 -14.10 -33.72 45.18
C GLY A 255 -13.05 -33.56 46.28
N LYS A 256 -12.73 -32.31 46.65
CA LYS A 256 -11.82 -32.01 47.77
C LYS A 256 -12.32 -32.79 48.98
N ALA A 257 -11.57 -33.82 49.39
CA ALA A 257 -11.80 -34.48 50.66
C ALA A 257 -11.72 -33.39 51.73
N GLU A 258 -12.83 -33.18 52.44
CA GLU A 258 -12.94 -32.24 53.55
C GLU A 258 -11.71 -32.42 54.46
N GLN A 259 -10.94 -31.35 54.65
CA GLN A 259 -9.97 -31.28 55.73
C GLN A 259 -10.77 -31.28 57.02
N LYS A 260 -10.96 -32.48 57.59
CA LYS A 260 -11.57 -32.68 58.89
C LYS A 260 -10.65 -32.07 59.95
N SER A 261 -11.16 -31.02 60.60
CA SER A 261 -10.55 -30.36 61.76
C SER A 261 -10.48 -31.27 62.97
#